data_AF-A0A1S5RQS5-F1
#
_entry.id   AF-A0A1S5RQS5-F1
#
_cell.length_a   1.000
_cell.length_b   1.000
_cell.length_c   1.000
_cell.angle_alpha   90.00
_cell.angle_beta   90.00
_cell.angle_gamma   90.00
#
_symmetry.space_group_name_H-M   'P 1'
#
loop_
_entity.id
_entity.type
_entity.pdbx_description
1 polymer ?
#
loop_
_entity_poly.entity_id
_entity_poly.type
_entity_poly.pdbx_seq_one_letter_code
_entity_poly.pdbx_strand_id
1 'polypeptide(L)'
;MSAAPSGRCWGLLLVSGALVLLLTSSPAQAKPFDFSQIISTVADNVITRLYQEGEIELLGHYCNYSRRPYFHRWELNYRATTSCPGWTTAVGKAQGYLNPTTAEIEATKDLVRKLVQAGLVTREEASAWL
;
A
#
# COMPACT_ATOMS: atom_id res chain seq x y z
N MET A 1 -82.74 23.09 48.46
CA MET A 1 -82.62 21.66 48.10
C MET A 1 -82.21 21.62 46.64
N SER A 2 -81.07 21.13 46.16
CA SER A 2 -79.94 20.38 46.70
C SER A 2 -78.76 20.65 45.75
N ALA A 3 -77.60 21.10 46.25
CA ALA A 3 -76.35 20.34 46.40
C ALA A 3 -75.63 19.95 45.07
N ALA A 4 -74.39 20.46 44.94
CA ALA A 4 -73.39 20.05 43.94
C ALA A 4 -72.89 18.60 44.16
N PRO A 5 -72.18 18.00 43.18
CA PRO A 5 -70.71 17.93 43.27
C PRO A 5 -70.01 18.14 41.90
N SER A 6 -69.01 19.03 41.81
CA SER A 6 -67.56 18.76 41.92
C SER A 6 -66.99 17.77 40.90
N GLY A 7 -66.22 18.29 39.93
CA GLY A 7 -65.41 17.48 39.01
C GLY A 7 -64.46 18.35 38.19
N ARG A 8 -63.37 18.80 38.80
CA ARG A 8 -62.30 19.59 38.17
C ARG A 8 -61.59 18.72 37.12
N CYS A 9 -61.82 19.01 35.84
CA CYS A 9 -61.09 18.40 34.72
C CYS A 9 -59.76 19.14 34.51
N TRP A 10 -58.79 18.91 35.41
CA TRP A 10 -57.40 19.40 35.30
C TRP A 10 -56.46 18.27 34.83
N GLY A 11 -56.89 17.48 33.84
CA GLY A 11 -56.16 16.27 33.41
C GLY A 11 -55.56 16.31 32.01
N LEU A 12 -55.86 17.31 31.19
CA LEU A 12 -55.62 17.21 29.73
C LEU A 12 -54.52 18.13 29.17
N LEU A 13 -53.88 18.96 30.00
CA LEU A 13 -52.83 19.88 29.52
C LEU A 13 -51.39 19.38 29.71
N LEU A 14 -51.17 18.24 30.37
CA LEU A 14 -49.81 17.71 30.59
C LEU A 14 -49.35 16.65 29.57
N VAL A 15 -50.24 16.15 28.71
CA VAL A 15 -49.89 15.07 27.77
C VAL A 15 -49.34 15.59 26.44
N SER A 16 -49.57 16.86 26.08
CA SER A 16 -49.08 17.41 24.80
C SER A 16 -47.62 17.91 24.82
N GLY A 17 -47.00 18.08 26.00
CA GLY A 17 -45.59 18.51 26.09
C GLY A 17 -44.57 17.37 26.03
N ALA A 18 -44.97 16.15 26.42
CA ALA A 18 -44.03 15.03 26.55
C ALA A 18 -43.84 14.24 25.24
N LEU A 19 -44.78 14.32 24.29
CA LEU A 19 -44.70 13.54 23.04
C LEU A 19 -43.81 14.18 21.97
N VAL A 20 -43.54 15.49 22.05
CA VAL A 20 -42.68 16.19 21.07
C VAL A 20 -41.18 16.03 21.40
N LEU A 21 -40.83 15.70 22.65
CA LEU A 21 -39.43 15.52 23.08
C LEU A 21 -38.84 14.15 22.71
N LEU A 22 -39.66 13.16 22.35
CA LEU A 22 -39.21 11.80 22.01
C LEU A 22 -38.80 11.62 20.53
N LEU A 23 -38.87 12.67 19.71
CA LEU A 23 -38.43 12.64 18.30
C LEU A 23 -37.07 13.33 18.07
N THR A 24 -36.34 13.68 19.13
CA THR A 24 -34.97 14.20 18.99
C THR A 24 -34.00 13.04 18.73
N SER A 25 -33.91 12.69 17.45
CA SER A 25 -32.77 12.08 16.75
C SER A 25 -31.74 11.39 17.66
N SER A 26 -31.80 10.06 17.75
CA SER A 26 -30.61 9.27 18.05
C SER A 26 -29.51 9.74 17.08
N PRO A 27 -28.40 10.37 17.52
CA PRO A 27 -27.28 10.52 16.64
C PRO A 27 -26.86 9.10 16.31
N ALA A 28 -27.09 8.66 15.08
CA ALA A 28 -26.45 7.47 14.58
C ALA A 28 -24.95 7.71 14.82
N GLN A 29 -24.39 7.02 15.82
CA GLN A 29 -22.95 7.02 16.05
C GLN A 29 -22.34 6.25 14.88
N ALA A 30 -22.30 6.88 13.71
CA ALA A 30 -21.42 6.47 12.65
C ALA A 30 -20.02 6.67 13.24
N LYS A 31 -19.39 5.57 13.66
CA LYS A 31 -17.96 5.58 13.97
C LYS A 31 -17.28 6.27 12.77
N PRO A 32 -16.41 7.27 12.99
CA PRO A 32 -15.70 7.89 11.89
C PRO A 32 -15.06 6.78 11.07
N PHE A 33 -15.43 6.70 9.80
CA PHE A 33 -14.94 5.67 8.90
C PHE A 33 -13.44 5.91 8.73
N ASP A 34 -12.64 5.12 9.43
CA ASP A 34 -11.20 5.24 9.44
C ASP A 34 -10.63 4.62 8.17
N PHE A 35 -10.56 5.44 7.11
CA PHE A 35 -9.94 5.07 5.84
C PHE A 35 -8.49 4.58 6.02
N SER A 36 -7.79 4.99 7.10
CA SER A 36 -6.39 4.63 7.30
C SER A 36 -6.21 3.12 7.52
N GLN A 37 -7.12 2.46 8.24
CA GLN A 37 -7.03 1.01 8.52
C GLN A 37 -7.41 0.14 7.32
N ILE A 38 -8.33 0.63 6.48
CA ILE A 38 -8.75 -0.07 5.26
C ILE A 38 -7.67 0.08 4.18
N ILE A 39 -7.12 1.29 4.03
CA ILE A 39 -6.00 1.54 3.12
C ILE A 39 -4.78 0.75 3.55
N SER A 40 -4.42 0.72 4.84
CA SER A 40 -3.22 0.00 5.30
C SER A 40 -3.33 -1.51 5.05
N THR A 41 -4.46 -2.11 5.39
CA THR A 41 -4.63 -3.57 5.27
C THR A 41 -4.69 -4.03 3.81
N VAL A 42 -5.31 -3.25 2.93
CA VAL A 42 -5.34 -3.55 1.48
C VAL A 42 -3.99 -3.24 0.84
N ALA A 43 -3.37 -2.12 1.21
CA ALA A 43 -2.06 -1.73 0.70
C ALA A 43 -1.01 -2.78 1.05
N ASP A 44 -0.93 -3.26 2.30
CA ASP A 44 0.08 -4.25 2.70
C ASP A 44 -0.05 -5.57 1.94
N ASN A 45 -1.29 -6.06 1.74
CA ASN A 45 -1.55 -7.28 0.97
C ASN A 45 -1.29 -7.11 -0.54
N VAL A 46 -1.46 -5.90 -1.09
CA VAL A 46 -1.18 -5.61 -2.50
C VAL A 46 0.31 -5.39 -2.72
N ILE A 47 0.99 -4.63 -1.85
CA ILE A 47 2.43 -4.37 -1.88
C ILE A 47 3.22 -5.67 -1.78
N THR A 48 2.81 -6.59 -0.91
CA THR A 48 3.47 -7.91 -0.78
C THR A 48 3.29 -8.77 -2.04
N ARG A 49 2.17 -8.66 -2.77
CA ARG A 49 1.98 -9.34 -4.06
C ARG A 49 2.71 -8.68 -5.22
N LEU A 50 3.06 -7.41 -5.09
CA LEU A 50 3.85 -6.66 -6.07
C LEU A 50 5.36 -6.90 -5.93
N TYR A 51 5.77 -7.51 -4.82
CA TYR A 51 7.08 -8.12 -4.70
C TYR A 51 7.19 -9.26 -5.71
N GLN A 52 8.25 -9.25 -6.50
CA GLN A 52 8.58 -10.38 -7.34
C GLN A 52 10.09 -10.64 -7.27
N GLU A 53 10.45 -11.90 -7.21
CA GLU A 53 11.82 -12.38 -7.38
C GLU A 53 11.81 -13.52 -8.38
N GLY A 54 12.97 -13.77 -8.98
CA GLY A 54 13.11 -14.82 -9.96
C GLY A 54 14.55 -15.01 -10.38
N GLU A 55 14.75 -16.01 -11.23
CA GLU A 55 16.04 -16.38 -11.77
C GLU A 55 16.19 -15.84 -13.18
N ILE A 56 17.40 -15.43 -13.53
CA ILE A 56 17.82 -15.03 -14.87
C ILE A 56 19.20 -15.61 -15.15
N GLU A 57 19.48 -15.88 -16.42
CA GLU A 57 20.83 -16.19 -16.86
C GLU A 57 21.49 -14.90 -17.37
N LEU A 58 22.61 -14.52 -16.75
CA LEU A 58 23.38 -13.35 -17.14
C LEU A 58 24.82 -13.79 -17.43
N LEU A 59 25.28 -13.56 -18.66
CA LEU A 59 26.66 -13.87 -19.08
C LEU A 59 27.06 -15.33 -18.82
N GLY A 60 26.12 -16.27 -18.99
CA GLY A 60 26.34 -17.71 -18.78
C GLY A 60 26.31 -18.15 -17.31
N HIS A 61 25.90 -17.27 -16.40
CA HIS A 61 25.79 -17.56 -14.97
C HIS A 61 24.36 -17.42 -14.47
N TYR A 62 23.98 -18.29 -13.54
CA TYR A 62 22.69 -18.20 -12.84
C TYR A 62 22.70 -17.04 -11.85
N CYS A 63 21.73 -16.15 -12.01
CA CYS A 63 21.57 -14.97 -11.19
C CYS A 63 20.13 -14.85 -10.72
N ASN A 64 19.94 -14.11 -9.63
CA ASN A 64 18.66 -13.80 -9.05
C ASN A 64 18.38 -12.31 -9.21
N TYR A 65 17.15 -11.97 -9.55
CA TYR A 65 16.64 -10.62 -9.42
C TYR A 65 15.57 -10.54 -8.33
N SER A 66 15.45 -9.36 -7.72
CA SER A 66 14.29 -9.03 -6.89
C SER A 66 13.81 -7.64 -7.23
N ARG A 67 12.50 -7.44 -7.27
CA ARG A 67 11.84 -6.14 -7.45
C ARG A 67 10.80 -5.93 -6.37
N ARG A 68 10.85 -4.75 -5.74
CA ARG A 68 10.05 -4.43 -4.56
C ARG A 68 9.40 -3.05 -4.72
N PRO A 69 8.08 -2.92 -4.53
CA PRO A 69 7.43 -1.63 -4.47
C PRO A 69 7.81 -0.86 -3.19
N TYR A 70 7.74 0.46 -3.25
CA TYR A 70 7.76 1.34 -2.09
C TYR A 70 7.05 2.65 -2.42
N PHE A 71 6.39 3.25 -1.42
CA PHE A 71 5.78 4.57 -1.59
C PHE A 71 6.80 5.67 -1.33
N HIS A 72 6.86 6.65 -2.24
CA HIS A 72 7.66 7.86 -2.08
C HIS A 72 6.86 9.06 -2.59
N ARG A 73 6.69 10.10 -1.76
CA ARG A 73 5.92 11.31 -2.13
C ARG A 73 4.53 11.00 -2.71
N TRP A 74 3.81 10.05 -2.10
CA TRP A 74 2.49 9.58 -2.56
C TRP A 74 2.48 8.84 -3.90
N GLU A 75 3.65 8.50 -4.45
CA GLU A 75 3.78 7.72 -5.68
C GLU A 75 4.33 6.32 -5.40
N LEU A 76 3.78 5.32 -6.09
CA LEU A 76 4.28 3.95 -6.06
C LEU A 76 5.52 3.84 -6.95
N ASN A 77 6.67 3.67 -6.30
CA ASN A 77 7.96 3.48 -6.94
C ASN A 77 8.44 2.04 -6.76
N TYR A 78 9.40 1.64 -7.58
CA TYR A 78 10.03 0.33 -7.55
C TYR A 78 11.53 0.47 -7.37
N ARG A 79 12.07 -0.47 -6.61
CA ARG A 79 13.50 -0.74 -6.52
C ARG A 79 13.75 -2.18 -6.92
N ALA A 80 14.92 -2.43 -7.50
CA ALA A 80 15.33 -3.77 -7.88
C ALA A 80 16.79 -4.03 -7.55
N THR A 81 17.11 -5.31 -7.43
CA THR A 81 18.46 -5.81 -7.22
C THR A 81 18.71 -6.99 -8.12
N THR A 82 19.93 -7.12 -8.65
CA THR A 82 20.38 -8.29 -9.40
C THR A 82 21.69 -8.80 -8.81
N SER A 83 21.78 -10.10 -8.53
CA SER A 83 22.95 -10.73 -7.91
C SER A 83 23.20 -12.11 -8.49
N CYS A 84 24.46 -12.50 -8.65
CA CYS A 84 24.84 -13.81 -9.20
C CYS A 84 25.61 -14.62 -8.14
N PRO A 85 24.91 -15.35 -7.25
CA PRO A 85 25.55 -16.08 -6.16
C PRO A 85 26.49 -17.16 -6.72
N GLY A 86 27.64 -17.34 -6.07
CA GLY A 86 28.67 -18.28 -6.50
C GLY A 86 29.58 -17.79 -7.63
N TRP A 87 29.18 -16.75 -8.39
CA TRP A 87 30.01 -16.15 -9.43
C TRP A 87 30.70 -14.86 -8.97
N THR A 88 29.95 -13.92 -8.39
CA THR A 88 30.49 -12.62 -7.96
C THR A 88 29.78 -12.11 -6.71
N THR A 89 30.48 -11.28 -5.92
CA THR A 89 29.90 -10.55 -4.80
C THR A 89 29.31 -9.20 -5.20
N ALA A 90 29.46 -8.80 -6.48
CA ALA A 90 28.85 -7.59 -6.99
C ALA A 90 27.32 -7.71 -7.03
N VAL A 91 26.64 -6.63 -6.67
CA VAL A 91 25.17 -6.54 -6.68
C VAL A 91 24.76 -5.31 -7.45
N GLY A 92 23.95 -5.50 -8.49
CA GLY A 92 23.28 -4.45 -9.23
C GLY A 92 22.10 -3.89 -8.46
N LYS A 93 21.89 -2.58 -8.50
CA LYS A 93 20.84 -1.89 -7.74
C LYS A 93 20.21 -0.78 -8.58
N ALA A 94 18.89 -0.66 -8.49
CA ALA A 94 18.13 0.41 -9.10
C ALA A 94 16.97 0.82 -8.18
N GLN A 95 16.61 2.11 -8.17
CA GLN A 95 15.51 2.65 -7.37
C GLN A 95 14.93 3.91 -8.03
N GLY A 96 13.68 4.24 -7.68
CA GLY A 96 13.03 5.48 -8.15
C GLY A 96 12.32 5.33 -9.50
N TYR A 97 11.99 4.11 -9.90
CA TYR A 97 11.30 3.84 -11.15
C TYR A 97 9.82 3.60 -10.91
N LEU A 98 8.94 4.20 -11.71
CA LEU A 98 7.50 3.96 -11.66
C LEU A 98 7.10 2.59 -12.23
N ASN A 99 7.99 1.97 -13.03
CA ASN A 99 7.77 0.68 -13.66
C ASN A 99 8.69 -0.40 -13.04
N PRO A 100 8.15 -1.55 -12.64
CA PRO A 100 8.92 -2.64 -12.02
C PRO A 100 9.98 -3.25 -12.97
N THR A 101 9.63 -3.47 -14.23
CA THR A 101 10.53 -4.04 -15.24
C THR A 101 11.67 -3.09 -15.57
N THR A 102 11.40 -1.77 -15.62
CA THR A 102 12.47 -0.78 -15.80
C THR A 102 13.47 -0.79 -14.64
N ALA A 103 12.98 -0.90 -13.39
CA ALA A 103 13.86 -1.03 -12.24
C ALA A 103 14.76 -2.28 -12.36
N GLU A 104 14.19 -3.42 -12.76
CA GLU A 104 14.92 -4.67 -12.95
C GLU A 104 16.01 -4.57 -14.04
N ILE A 105 15.66 -4.04 -15.22
CA ILE A 105 16.62 -3.82 -16.31
C ILE A 105 17.78 -2.93 -15.87
N GLU A 106 17.49 -1.82 -15.16
CA GLU A 106 18.52 -0.90 -14.70
C GLU A 106 19.38 -1.49 -13.57
N ALA A 107 18.83 -2.35 -12.72
CA ALA A 107 19.61 -3.11 -11.74
C ALA A 107 20.56 -4.10 -12.44
N THR A 108 20.10 -4.77 -13.49
CA THR A 108 20.93 -5.68 -14.30
C THR A 108 22.04 -4.92 -15.03
N LYS A 109 21.73 -3.77 -15.66
CA LYS A 109 22.75 -2.89 -16.26
C LYS A 109 23.77 -2.42 -15.23
N ASP A 110 23.34 -2.02 -14.05
CA ASP A 110 24.23 -1.60 -12.97
C ASP A 110 25.17 -2.74 -12.53
N LEU A 111 24.67 -3.98 -12.44
CA LEU A 111 25.54 -5.15 -12.21
C LEU A 111 26.57 -5.32 -13.33
N VAL A 112 26.13 -5.31 -14.60
CA VAL A 112 27.04 -5.47 -15.75
C VAL A 112 28.12 -4.39 -15.78
N ARG A 113 27.77 -3.13 -15.51
CA ARG A 113 28.75 -2.03 -15.39
C ARG A 113 29.79 -2.32 -14.31
N LYS A 114 29.35 -2.82 -13.14
CA LYS A 114 30.26 -3.18 -12.04
C LYS A 114 31.18 -4.35 -12.40
N LEU A 115 30.68 -5.34 -13.14
CA LEU A 115 31.49 -6.47 -13.60
C LEU A 115 32.58 -6.03 -14.59
N VAL A 116 32.24 -5.14 -15.52
CA VAL A 116 33.22 -4.53 -16.44
C VAL A 116 34.26 -3.71 -15.67
N GLN A 117 33.83 -2.90 -14.70
CA GLN A 117 34.74 -2.11 -13.86
C GLN A 117 35.67 -2.98 -13.00
N ALA A 118 35.20 -4.16 -12.57
CA ALA A 118 35.99 -5.12 -11.82
C ALA A 118 36.91 -5.98 -12.71
N GLY A 119 36.84 -5.85 -14.04
CA GLY A 119 37.61 -6.65 -14.98
C GLY A 119 37.16 -8.13 -15.04
N LEU A 120 35.95 -8.44 -14.54
CA LEU A 120 35.38 -9.79 -14.58
C LEU A 120 34.76 -10.12 -15.94
N VAL A 121 34.40 -9.10 -16.70
CA VAL A 121 33.72 -9.19 -18.01
C VAL A 121 34.30 -8.08 -18.90
N THR A 122 34.52 -8.39 -20.17
CA THR A 122 34.99 -7.40 -21.17
C THR A 122 33.86 -6.46 -21.62
N ARG A 123 34.19 -5.35 -22.28
CA ARG A 123 33.16 -4.45 -22.83
C ARG A 123 32.38 -5.12 -23.96
N GLU A 124 33.06 -5.97 -24.71
CA GLU A 124 32.54 -6.72 -25.84
C GLU A 124 31.47 -7.71 -25.35
N GLU A 125 31.77 -8.50 -24.32
CA GLU A 125 30.81 -9.42 -23.67
C GLU A 125 29.63 -8.68 -23.02
N ALA A 126 29.87 -7.50 -22.46
CA ALA A 126 28.84 -6.69 -21.81
C ALA A 126 27.90 -5.96 -22.78
N SER A 127 28.27 -5.81 -24.05
CA SER A 127 27.57 -4.96 -25.03
C SER A 127 26.11 -5.33 -25.25
N ALA A 128 25.75 -6.61 -25.12
CA ALA A 128 24.38 -7.08 -25.25
C ALA A 128 23.44 -6.59 -24.12
N TRP A 129 24.00 -6.07 -23.03
CA TRP A 129 23.27 -5.73 -21.80
C TRP A 129 23.32 -4.24 -21.45
N LEU A 130 24.13 -3.42 -22.13
CA LEU A 130 24.34 -1.99 -21.86
C LEU A 130 23.70 -1.11 -22.92
#